data_AF-A0A3D0MB36-F1
#
_entry.id   AF-A0A3D0MB36-F1
#
_cell.length_a   1.000
_cell.length_b   1.000
_cell.length_c   1.000
_cell.angle_alpha   90.00
_cell.angle_beta   90.00
_cell.angle_gamma   90.00
#
_symmetry.space_group_name_H-M   'P 1'
#
loop_
_entity.id
_entity.type
_entity.pdbx_description
1 polymer ?
#
loop_
_entity_poly.entity_id
_entity_poly.type
_entity_poly.pdbx_seq_one_letter_code
_entity_poly.pdbx_strand_id
1 'polypeptide(L)'
;ENASNDIVYTNLFTGVHGNYLRPSIEAAGLDPDDLPESDPSNMNFGSGGSSKQKAWKDIWGSGQGINAVKAVLPAGELVTRLRTEYDAARERLKL
;
A
#
# COMPACT_ATOMS: atom_id res chain seq x y z
N GLU A 1 -7.46 -4.62 -11.69
CA GLU A 1 -6.23 -5.25 -11.18
C GLU A 1 -5.27 -4.15 -10.79
N ASN A 2 -4.42 -4.34 -9.77
CA ASN A 2 -3.40 -3.36 -9.37
C ASN A 2 -2.00 -3.90 -9.70
N ALA A 3 -1.11 -3.03 -10.16
CA ALA A 3 0.27 -3.32 -10.53
C ALA A 3 1.26 -2.44 -9.75
N SER A 4 2.55 -2.68 -9.95
CA SER A 4 3.61 -1.88 -9.30
C SER A 4 3.51 -0.38 -9.62
N ASN A 5 2.96 -0.01 -10.78
CA ASN A 5 2.77 1.39 -11.19
C ASN A 5 1.61 2.08 -10.46
N ASP A 6 0.77 1.33 -9.76
CA ASP A 6 -0.31 1.87 -8.94
C ASP A 6 0.16 2.23 -7.52
N ILE A 7 1.47 2.23 -7.27
CA ILE A 7 2.05 2.64 -6.00
C ILE A 7 2.55 4.08 -6.07
N VAL A 8 2.00 4.93 -5.21
CA VAL A 8 2.37 6.34 -5.06
C VAL A 8 3.19 6.49 -3.78
N TYR A 9 4.38 7.09 -3.91
CA TYR A 9 5.26 7.37 -2.79
C TYR A 9 5.11 8.84 -2.37
N THR A 10 4.51 9.08 -1.21
CA THR A 10 4.22 10.43 -0.72
C THR A 10 4.26 10.48 0.81
N ASN A 11 4.51 11.66 1.37
CA ASN A 11 4.43 11.90 2.81
C ASN A 11 3.10 12.55 3.24
N LEU A 12 2.18 12.82 2.31
CA LEU A 12 0.97 13.61 2.57
C LEU A 12 0.11 13.09 3.73
N PHE A 13 -0.05 11.77 3.84
CA PHE A 13 -1.08 11.17 4.71
C PHE A 13 -0.63 10.93 6.15
N THR A 14 0.66 10.72 6.37
CA THR A 14 1.23 10.40 7.69
C THR A 14 2.34 11.37 8.11
N GLY A 15 2.73 12.29 7.22
CA GLY A 15 3.86 13.20 7.37
C GLY A 15 5.24 12.54 7.24
N VAL A 16 5.28 11.23 7.04
CA VAL A 16 6.48 10.47 6.64
C VAL A 16 6.21 9.79 5.32
N HIS A 17 7.24 9.63 4.48
CA HIS A 17 7.02 9.00 3.19
C HIS A 17 6.58 7.54 3.34
N GLY A 18 5.46 7.21 2.70
CA GLY A 18 4.89 5.87 2.64
C GLY A 18 4.49 5.49 1.21
N ASN A 19 4.25 4.20 1.00
CA ASN A 19 3.75 3.67 -0.26
C ASN A 19 2.23 3.45 -0.16
N TYR A 20 1.48 4.10 -1.05
CA TYR A 20 0.02 4.10 -1.05
C TYR A 20 -0.53 3.66 -2.39
N LEU A 21 -1.70 3.03 -2.37
CA LEU A 21 -2.36 2.56 -3.57
C LEU A 21 -3.06 3.72 -4.28
N ARG A 22 -2.64 4.03 -5.51
CA ARG A 22 -3.21 5.05 -6.41
C ARG A 22 -4.76 5.03 -6.43
N PRO A 23 -5.43 3.89 -6.68
CA PRO A 23 -6.89 3.82 -6.65
C PRO A 23 -7.53 4.27 -5.32
N SER A 24 -6.86 4.10 -4.17
CA SER A 24 -7.40 4.56 -2.89
C SER A 24 -7.31 6.09 -2.74
N ILE A 25 -6.28 6.70 -3.32
CA ILE A 25 -6.09 8.15 -3.38
C ILE A 25 -7.11 8.78 -4.32
N GLU A 26 -7.33 8.18 -5.50
CA GLU A 26 -8.36 8.60 -6.45
C GLU A 26 -9.77 8.46 -5.86
N ALA A 27 -10.05 7.36 -5.15
CA ALA A 27 -11.32 7.15 -4.46
C ALA A 27 -11.56 8.17 -3.32
N ALA A 28 -10.49 8.70 -2.74
CA ALA A 28 -10.53 9.82 -1.80
C ALA A 28 -10.75 11.17 -2.50
N GLY A 29 -10.71 11.22 -3.84
CA GLY A 29 -10.93 12.45 -4.61
C GLY A 29 -9.68 13.34 -4.70
N LEU A 30 -8.50 12.76 -4.51
CA LEU A 30 -7.20 13.42 -4.68
C LEU A 30 -6.57 13.00 -6.02
N ASP A 31 -5.76 13.89 -6.59
CA ASP A 31 -4.96 13.57 -7.77
C ASP A 31 -3.62 12.91 -7.33
N PRO A 32 -3.41 11.61 -7.62
CA PRO A 32 -2.16 10.92 -7.29
C PRO A 32 -0.91 11.49 -7.98
N ASP A 33 -1.05 12.25 -9.06
CA ASP A 33 0.06 12.84 -9.83
C ASP A 33 0.34 14.31 -9.43
N ASP A 34 -0.51 14.91 -8.60
CA ASP A 34 -0.35 16.29 -8.08
C ASP A 34 -0.69 16.35 -6.57
N LEU A 35 -0.07 15.47 -5.79
CA LEU A 35 -0.24 15.46 -4.34
C LEU A 35 0.62 16.55 -3.69
N PRO A 36 0.06 17.34 -2.76
CA PRO A 36 0.85 18.23 -1.92
C PRO A 36 1.89 17.46 -1.11
N GLU A 37 3.06 18.06 -0.89
CA GLU A 37 3.99 17.57 0.13
C GLU A 37 3.53 18.02 1.52
N SER A 38 3.53 17.10 2.48
CA SER A 38 3.32 17.46 3.88
C SER A 38 4.59 18.09 4.44
N ASP A 39 4.47 19.26 5.06
CA ASP A 39 5.55 19.87 5.82
C ASP A 39 5.59 19.26 7.23
N PRO A 40 6.65 18.52 7.61
CA PRO A 40 6.75 17.90 8.92
C PRO A 40 6.76 18.90 10.08
N SER A 41 7.15 20.16 9.84
CA SER A 41 7.15 21.23 10.85
C SER A 41 5.74 21.75 11.16
N ASN A 42 4.78 21.50 10.26
CA ASN A 42 3.38 21.86 10.39
C ASN A 42 2.49 20.66 10.80
N MET A 43 3.07 19.49 11.06
CA MET A 43 2.34 18.31 11.52
C MET A 43 1.72 18.55 12.90
N ASN A 44 0.39 18.57 12.96
CA ASN A 44 -0.34 18.60 14.22
C ASN A 44 -0.96 17.21 14.47
N PHE A 45 -0.38 16.45 15.40
CA PHE A 45 -0.93 15.15 15.86
C PHE A 45 -2.25 15.30 16.65
N GLY A 46 -2.75 16.53 16.81
CA GLY A 46 -4.06 16.81 17.37
C GLY A 46 -5.17 16.20 16.51
N SER A 47 -6.04 15.42 17.13
CA SER A 47 -7.14 14.64 16.55
C SER A 47 -8.29 15.45 15.93
N GLY A 48 -8.02 16.63 15.34
CA GLY A 48 -9.05 17.60 14.98
C GLY A 48 -8.79 18.45 13.72
N GLY A 49 -8.08 17.93 12.72
CA GLY A 49 -7.83 18.61 11.44
C GLY A 49 -8.90 18.30 10.38
N SER A 50 -9.65 19.32 9.97
CA SER A 50 -10.79 19.29 9.05
C SER A 50 -10.47 18.85 7.61
N SER A 51 -10.34 17.55 7.36
CA SER A 51 -10.51 16.99 6.00
C SER A 51 -11.45 15.79 6.01
N LYS A 52 -12.27 15.72 4.96
CA LYS A 52 -13.59 15.07 4.92
C LYS A 52 -13.55 13.54 4.78
N GLN A 53 -12.40 12.91 4.96
CA GLN A 53 -12.17 11.46 4.86
C GLN A 53 -11.12 11.09 5.90
N LYS A 54 -11.34 9.99 6.61
CA LYS A 54 -10.37 9.56 7.63
C LYS A 54 -9.22 8.92 6.85
N ALA A 55 -8.09 9.62 6.70
CA ALA A 55 -6.93 9.13 5.95
C ALA A 55 -6.55 7.67 6.29
N TRP A 56 -6.67 7.27 7.57
CA TRP A 56 -6.40 5.89 8.01
C TRP A 56 -7.38 4.83 7.50
N LYS A 57 -8.60 5.22 7.12
CA LYS A 57 -9.66 4.33 6.64
C LYS A 57 -9.70 4.28 5.11
N ASP A 58 -9.52 5.43 4.47
CA ASP A 58 -9.81 5.61 3.05
C ASP A 58 -8.54 5.55 2.17
N ILE A 59 -7.35 5.74 2.76
CA ILE A 59 -6.07 5.64 2.06
C ILE A 59 -5.37 4.34 2.43
N TRP A 60 -5.05 3.51 1.44
CA TRP A 60 -4.53 2.16 1.67
C TRP A 60 -3.03 2.08 1.39
N GLY A 61 -2.27 1.65 2.39
CA GLY A 61 -0.86 1.31 2.22
C GLY A 61 -0.70 0.03 1.41
N SER A 62 0.24 0.01 0.45
CA SER A 62 0.54 -1.16 -0.37
C SER A 62 1.97 -1.10 -0.90
N GLY A 63 2.56 -2.27 -1.18
CA GLY A 63 3.89 -2.38 -1.78
C GLY A 63 3.83 -2.74 -3.28
N GLN A 64 4.97 -2.63 -3.96
CA GLN A 64 5.12 -2.92 -5.40
C GLN A 64 4.78 -4.37 -5.76
N GLY A 65 4.83 -5.29 -4.78
CA GLY A 65 4.43 -6.69 -4.93
C GLY A 65 2.91 -6.91 -5.08
N ILE A 66 2.08 -5.86 -5.07
CA ILE A 66 0.61 -5.97 -5.11
C ILE A 66 0.08 -6.79 -6.30
N ASN A 67 0.79 -6.80 -7.43
CA ASN A 67 0.40 -7.60 -8.61
C ASN A 67 0.32 -9.10 -8.29
N ALA A 68 1.15 -9.61 -7.37
CA ALA A 68 1.14 -11.02 -6.97
C ALA A 68 -0.11 -11.43 -6.18
N VAL A 69 -0.90 -10.47 -5.69
CA VAL A 69 -2.13 -10.73 -4.94
C VAL A 69 -3.28 -10.95 -5.92
N LYS A 70 -3.69 -12.21 -6.10
CA LYS A 70 -4.75 -12.62 -7.05
C LYS A 70 -6.06 -13.07 -6.39
N ALA A 71 -6.05 -13.33 -5.09
CA ALA A 71 -7.22 -13.84 -4.37
C ALA A 71 -7.13 -13.50 -2.88
N VAL A 72 -8.29 -13.41 -2.23
CA VAL A 72 -8.41 -13.41 -0.77
C VAL A 72 -8.50 -14.86 -0.31
N LEU A 73 -7.53 -15.28 0.51
CA LEU A 73 -7.41 -16.65 0.97
C LEU A 73 -7.28 -16.69 2.50
N PRO A 74 -7.64 -17.80 3.16
CA PRO A 74 -7.24 -18.06 4.53
C PRO A 74 -5.71 -17.96 4.67
N ALA A 75 -5.24 -17.37 5.76
CA ALA A 75 -3.80 -17.20 5.99
C ALA A 75 -3.02 -18.53 5.91
N GLY A 76 -3.57 -19.61 6.46
CA GLY A 76 -2.96 -20.94 6.40
C GLY A 76 -2.81 -21.51 4.99
N GLU A 77 -3.74 -21.20 4.10
CA GLU A 77 -3.66 -21.62 2.69
C GLU A 77 -2.54 -20.87 1.96
N LEU A 78 -2.45 -19.55 2.17
CA LEU A 78 -1.38 -18.74 1.58
C LEU A 78 0.01 -19.17 2.08
N VAL A 79 0.16 -19.42 3.39
CA VAL A 79 1.42 -19.89 3.98
C VAL A 79 1.81 -21.25 3.42
N THR A 80 0.85 -22.18 3.32
CA THR A 80 1.08 -23.50 2.72
C THR A 80 1.56 -23.38 1.28
N ARG A 81 0.89 -22.55 0.48
CA ARG A 81 1.27 -22.32 -0.92
C ARG A 81 2.69 -21.76 -1.04
N LEU A 82 3.02 -20.72 -0.27
CA LEU A 82 4.35 -20.11 -0.28
C LEU A 82 5.46 -21.11 0.08
N ARG A 83 5.21 -21.99 1.05
CA ARG A 83 6.14 -23.06 1.42
C ARG A 83 6.37 -24.03 0.25
N THR A 84 5.28 -24.53 -0.33
CA THR A 84 5.36 -25.47 -1.46
C THR A 84 6.10 -24.86 -2.66
N GLU A 85 5.80 -23.61 -3.01
CA GLU A 85 6.46 -22.90 -4.11
C GLU A 85 7.96 -22.67 -3.85
N TYR A 86 8.32 -22.37 -2.60
CA TYR A 86 9.71 -22.22 -2.19
C TYR A 86 10.49 -23.53 -2.29
N ASP A 87 9.96 -24.64 -1.77
CA ASP A 87 10.60 -25.95 -1.82
C ASP A 87 10.81 -26.39 -3.28
N ALA A 88 9.81 -26.21 -4.14
CA ALA A 88 9.93 -26.48 -5.57
C ALA A 88 10.96 -25.59 -6.29
N ALA A 89 11.10 -24.33 -5.86
CA ALA A 89 12.14 -23.43 -6.38
C ALA A 89 13.54 -23.89 -5.98
N ARG A 90 13.72 -24.36 -4.73
CA ARG A 90 14.99 -24.91 -4.26
C ARG A 90 15.41 -26.16 -5.03
N GLU A 91 14.48 -27.11 -5.21
CA GLU A 91 14.74 -28.33 -5.98
C GLU A 91 15.19 -28.01 -7.41
N ARG A 92 14.49 -27.09 -8.08
CA ARG A 92 14.83 -26.63 -9.43
C ARG A 92 16.21 -25.97 -9.50
N LEU A 93 16.58 -25.19 -8.49
CA LEU A 93 17.89 -24.52 -8.40
C LEU A 93 18.99 -25.44 -7.86
N LYS A 94 18.66 -26.67 -7.46
CA LYS A 94 19.56 -27.63 -6.81
C LYS A 94 20.22 -27.06 -5.53
N LEU A 95 19.43 -26.32 -4.73
CA LEU A 95 19.82 -25.67 -3.48
C LEU A 95 19.35 -26.45 -2.24
#